data_AF-A0AA43S2W2-F1
#
_entry.id   AF-A0AA43S2W2-F1
#
_cell.length_a   1.000
_cell.length_b   1.000
_cell.length_c   1.000
_cell.angle_alpha   90.00
_cell.angle_beta   90.00
_cell.angle_gamma   90.00
#
_symmetry.space_group_name_H-M   'P 1'
#
loop_
_entity.id
_entity.type
_entity.pdbx_description
1 polymer ?
#
loop_
_entity_poly.entity_id
_entity_poly.type
_entity_poly.pdbx_seq_one_letter_code
_entity_poly.pdbx_strand_id
1 'polypeptide(L)'
;MTSSDLQEQLNLKAITLLQEDADKIQKLIEVQMENLATRYCPLYEEVLDTQMYGFSREVDFAVRAGLVPEYTGKQVLSELERNLAVLYEALNKKAEERGN
;
A
#
# COMPACT_ATOMS: atom_id res chain seq x y z
N MET A 1 21.67 -25.06 -13.16
CA MET A 1 21.03 -23.73 -13.10
C MET A 1 22.11 -22.70 -13.31
N THR A 2 21.91 -21.78 -14.24
CA THR A 2 22.86 -20.69 -14.45
C THR A 2 22.63 -19.58 -13.41
N SER A 3 23.61 -18.71 -13.21
CA SER A 3 23.46 -17.54 -12.32
C SER A 3 22.34 -16.59 -12.79
N SER A 4 22.03 -16.60 -14.09
CA SER A 4 20.98 -15.77 -14.68
C SER A 4 19.59 -16.28 -14.30
N ASP A 5 19.37 -17.59 -14.36
CA ASP A 5 18.08 -18.21 -14.03
C ASP A 5 17.70 -17.97 -12.56
N LEU A 6 18.70 -18.00 -11.66
CA LEU A 6 18.49 -17.74 -10.24
C LEU A 6 18.10 -16.28 -9.99
N GLN A 7 18.75 -15.33 -10.67
CA GLN A 7 18.43 -13.91 -10.55
C GLN A 7 16.98 -13.64 -11.01
N GLU A 8 16.55 -14.23 -12.11
CA GLU A 8 15.20 -14.05 -12.63
C GLU A 8 14.14 -14.59 -11.65
N GLN A 9 14.38 -15.76 -11.05
CA GLN A 9 13.51 -16.32 -10.01
C GLN A 9 13.41 -15.43 -8.77
N LEU A 10 14.52 -14.82 -8.34
CA LEU A 10 14.53 -13.90 -7.20
C LEU A 10 13.77 -12.60 -7.51
N ASN A 11 13.91 -12.06 -8.72
CA ASN A 11 13.18 -10.87 -9.15
C ASN A 11 11.66 -11.12 -9.17
N LEU A 12 11.23 -12.25 -9.77
CA LEU A 12 9.83 -12.63 -9.78
C LEU A 12 9.27 -12.80 -8.37
N LYS A 13 10.02 -13.49 -7.50
CA LYS A 13 9.63 -13.69 -6.10
C LYS A 13 9.50 -12.36 -5.35
N ALA A 14 10.42 -11.42 -5.55
CA ALA A 14 10.36 -10.10 -4.93
C ALA A 14 9.11 -9.32 -5.36
N ILE A 15 8.78 -9.34 -6.66
CA ILE A 15 7.58 -8.68 -7.19
C ILE A 15 6.31 -9.32 -6.60
N THR A 16 6.24 -10.65 -6.55
CA THR A 16 5.09 -11.35 -5.95
C THR A 16 4.89 -10.99 -4.49
N LEU A 17 5.96 -10.99 -3.69
CA LEU A 17 5.88 -10.63 -2.26
C LEU A 17 5.41 -9.18 -2.07
N LEU A 18 5.96 -8.23 -2.83
CA LEU A 18 5.51 -6.83 -2.76
C LEU A 18 4.04 -6.68 -3.16
N GLN A 19 3.56 -7.44 -4.15
CA GLN A 19 2.15 -7.42 -4.52
C GLN A 19 1.26 -8.00 -3.42
N GLU A 20 1.65 -9.11 -2.81
CA GLU A 20 0.90 -9.72 -1.69
C GLU A 20 0.82 -8.77 -0.48
N ASP A 21 1.88 -8.03 -0.20
CA ASP A 21 1.89 -7.05 0.90
C ASP A 21 1.07 -5.80 0.54
N ALA A 22 1.13 -5.33 -0.71
CA ALA A 22 0.26 -4.27 -1.21
C ALA A 22 -1.23 -4.66 -1.11
N ASP A 23 -1.60 -5.89 -1.50
CA ASP A 23 -2.97 -6.38 -1.47
C ASP A 23 -3.53 -6.41 -0.03
N LYS A 24 -2.70 -6.69 0.97
CA LYS A 24 -3.10 -6.63 2.39
C LYS A 24 -3.45 -5.21 2.81
N ILE A 25 -2.62 -4.23 2.44
CA ILE A 25 -2.84 -2.81 2.74
C ILE A 25 -4.10 -2.32 2.02
N GLN A 26 -4.25 -2.68 0.75
CA GLN A 26 -5.43 -2.39 -0.04
C GLN A 26 -6.69 -2.92 0.65
N LYS A 27 -6.64 -4.15 1.18
CA LYS A 27 -7.79 -4.72 1.87
C LYS A 27 -8.14 -3.96 3.15
N LEU A 28 -7.16 -3.46 3.88
CA LEU A 28 -7.40 -2.60 5.04
C LEU A 28 -8.10 -1.30 4.63
N ILE A 29 -7.67 -0.66 3.54
CA ILE A 29 -8.31 0.54 2.99
C ILE A 29 -9.78 0.24 2.62
N GLU A 30 -10.05 -0.85 1.91
CA GLU A 30 -11.41 -1.27 1.52
C GLU A 30 -12.31 -1.48 2.74
N VAL A 31 -11.81 -2.18 3.76
CA VAL A 31 -12.57 -2.43 4.99
C VAL A 31 -12.88 -1.11 5.70
N GLN A 32 -11.98 -0.13 5.70
CA GLN A 32 -12.30 1.20 6.24
C GLN A 32 -13.33 1.93 5.38
N MET A 33 -13.27 1.81 4.06
CA MET A 33 -14.26 2.36 3.13
C MET A 33 -15.67 1.80 3.37
N GLU A 34 -15.80 0.51 3.62
CA GLU A 34 -17.08 -0.13 3.94
C GLU A 34 -17.61 0.30 5.33
N ASN A 35 -16.71 0.44 6.30
CA ASN A 35 -17.06 0.80 7.68
C ASN A 35 -17.21 2.31 7.91
N LEU A 36 -16.96 3.14 6.89
CA LEU A 36 -17.23 4.59 6.92
C LEU A 36 -18.60 4.86 7.54
N ALA A 37 -19.63 4.05 7.23
CA ALA A 37 -21.00 4.22 7.70
C ALA A 37 -21.17 4.25 9.24
N THR A 38 -20.41 3.43 9.97
CA THR A 38 -20.76 3.01 11.34
C THR A 38 -19.90 3.62 12.45
N ARG A 39 -18.59 3.88 12.25
CA ARG A 39 -17.75 4.48 13.29
C ARG A 39 -16.52 5.19 12.69
N TYR A 40 -16.37 6.49 12.97
CA TYR A 40 -15.11 7.17 12.70
C TYR A 40 -14.16 6.91 13.87
N CYS A 41 -12.93 6.46 13.59
CA CYS A 41 -11.92 6.21 14.61
C CYS A 41 -10.56 6.70 14.09
N PRO A 42 -10.04 7.83 14.61
CA PRO A 42 -8.78 8.45 14.15
C PRO A 42 -7.57 7.51 14.17
N LEU A 43 -7.59 6.50 15.04
CA LEU A 43 -6.52 5.51 15.17
C LEU A 43 -6.29 4.70 13.88
N TYR A 44 -7.30 4.54 13.02
CA TYR A 44 -7.13 3.80 11.77
C TYR A 44 -6.30 4.56 10.73
N GLU A 45 -6.35 5.90 10.74
CA GLU A 45 -5.55 6.73 9.83
C GLU A 45 -4.05 6.56 10.17
N GLU A 46 -3.69 6.67 11.45
CA GLU A 46 -2.30 6.48 11.92
C GLU A 46 -1.76 5.08 11.61
N VAL A 47 -2.60 4.05 11.72
CA VAL A 47 -2.23 2.66 11.38
C VAL A 47 -1.99 2.52 9.89
N LEU A 48 -2.88 3.07 9.04
CA LEU A 48 -2.72 3.02 7.59
C LEU A 48 -1.47 3.78 7.13
N ASP A 49 -1.21 4.97 7.69
CA ASP A 49 0.01 5.75 7.40
C ASP A 49 1.28 4.97 7.78
N THR A 50 1.26 4.31 8.93
CA THR A 50 2.39 3.49 9.37
C THR A 50 2.61 2.28 8.45
N GLN A 51 1.53 1.62 8.01
CA GLN A 51 1.60 0.49 7.07
C GLN A 51 2.13 0.95 5.70
N MET A 52 1.64 2.08 5.18
CA MET A 52 2.14 2.69 3.94
C MET A 52 3.62 3.06 4.03
N TYR A 53 4.04 3.64 5.15
CA TYR A 53 5.45 3.94 5.38
C TYR A 53 6.30 2.66 5.40
N GLY A 54 5.87 1.62 6.14
CA GLY A 54 6.54 0.33 6.19
C GLY A 54 6.72 -0.28 4.80
N PHE A 55 5.63 -0.35 4.03
CA PHE A 55 5.66 -0.86 2.67
C PHE A 55 6.55 -0.04 1.73
N SER A 56 6.56 1.30 1.87
CA SER A 56 7.48 2.16 1.10
C SER A 56 8.96 1.85 1.36
N ARG A 57 9.30 1.33 2.55
CA ARG A 57 10.68 0.93 2.90
C ARG A 57 11.02 -0.44 2.34
N GLU A 58 10.05 -1.35 2.25
CA GLU A 58 10.22 -2.65 1.60
C GLU A 58 10.44 -2.50 0.09
N VAL A 59 9.64 -1.66 -0.57
CA VAL A 59 9.80 -1.32 -2.00
C VAL A 59 11.17 -0.69 -2.25
N ASP A 60 11.57 0.30 -1.44
CA ASP A 60 12.87 0.96 -1.55
C ASP A 60 14.04 -0.03 -1.37
N PHE A 61 13.92 -0.94 -0.42
CA PHE A 61 14.90 -2.00 -0.23
C PHE A 61 15.00 -2.90 -1.47
N ALA A 62 13.87 -3.37 -2.01
CA ALA A 62 13.85 -4.24 -3.17
C ALA A 62 14.42 -3.57 -4.43
N VAL A 63 14.14 -2.28 -4.62
CA VAL A 63 14.72 -1.48 -5.70
C VAL A 63 16.23 -1.31 -5.53
N ARG A 64 16.71 -0.93 -4.34
CA ARG A 64 18.15 -0.78 -4.06
C ARG A 64 18.92 -2.10 -4.12
N ALA A 65 18.26 -3.21 -3.84
CA ALA A 65 18.81 -4.56 -3.99
C ALA A 65 18.88 -5.03 -5.45
N GLY A 66 18.33 -4.27 -6.41
CA GLY A 66 18.28 -4.64 -7.82
C GLY A 66 17.30 -5.77 -8.15
N LEU A 67 16.39 -6.10 -7.22
CA LEU A 67 15.39 -7.15 -7.40
C LEU A 67 14.16 -6.67 -8.16
N VAL A 68 13.87 -5.38 -8.08
CA VAL A 68 12.69 -4.74 -8.68
C VAL A 68 13.10 -3.46 -9.40
N PRO A 69 12.63 -3.23 -10.65
CA PRO A 69 12.87 -1.97 -11.33
C PRO A 69 12.22 -0.79 -10.59
N GLU A 70 12.89 0.36 -10.54
CA GLU A 70 12.39 1.56 -9.86
C GLU A 70 10.98 1.96 -10.33
N TYR A 71 10.73 1.89 -11.65
CA TYR A 71 9.41 2.17 -12.22
C TYR A 71 8.33 1.25 -11.65
N THR A 72 8.59 -0.06 -11.61
CA THR A 72 7.66 -1.05 -11.05
C THR A 72 7.40 -0.77 -9.57
N GLY A 73 8.44 -0.51 -8.78
CA GLY A 73 8.29 -0.15 -7.37
C GLY A 73 7.41 1.09 -7.16
N LYS A 74 7.61 2.14 -7.97
CA LYS A 74 6.78 3.35 -7.92
C LYS A 74 5.33 3.09 -8.30
N GLN A 75 5.07 2.23 -9.29
CA GLN A 75 3.70 1.91 -9.71
C GLN A 75 2.90 1.27 -8.57
N VAL A 76 3.49 0.31 -7.85
CA VAL A 76 2.81 -0.38 -6.74
C VAL A 76 2.47 0.60 -5.61
N LEU A 77 3.37 1.52 -5.28
CA LEU A 77 3.10 2.57 -4.27
C LEU A 77 2.01 3.55 -4.72
N SER A 78 2.07 4.01 -5.98
CA SER A 78 1.15 5.03 -6.51
C SER A 78 -0.31 4.58 -6.46
N GLU A 79 -0.56 3.28 -6.65
CA GLU A 79 -1.91 2.72 -6.58
C GLU A 79 -2.49 2.79 -5.15
N LEU A 80 -1.70 2.39 -4.16
CA LEU A 80 -2.10 2.46 -2.75
C LEU A 80 -2.28 3.91 -2.29
N GLU A 81 -1.37 4.81 -2.67
CA GLU A 81 -1.45 6.24 -2.35
C GLU A 81 -2.74 6.87 -2.90
N ARG A 82 -3.12 6.54 -4.14
CA ARG A 82 -4.38 7.00 -4.75
C ARG A 82 -5.59 6.50 -3.97
N ASN A 83 -5.60 5.21 -3.61
CA ASN A 83 -6.73 4.62 -2.88
C ASN A 83 -6.85 5.18 -1.46
N LEU A 84 -5.72 5.45 -0.80
CA LEU A 84 -5.67 6.11 0.50
C LEU A 84 -6.17 7.57 0.42
N ALA A 85 -5.80 8.32 -0.63
CA ALA A 85 -6.30 9.68 -0.84
C ALA A 85 -7.83 9.71 -0.96
N VAL A 86 -8.41 8.77 -1.72
CA VAL A 86 -9.88 8.63 -1.84
C VAL A 86 -10.53 8.34 -0.48
N LEU A 87 -9.92 7.50 0.35
CA LEU A 87 -10.40 7.23 1.71
C LEU A 87 -10.38 8.49 2.57
N TYR A 88 -9.28 9.26 2.57
CA TYR A 88 -9.17 10.50 3.34
C TYR A 88 -10.16 11.57 2.89
N GLU A 89 -10.38 11.73 1.58
CA GLU A 89 -11.43 12.62 1.06
C GLU A 89 -12.82 12.23 1.57
N ALA A 90 -13.15 10.93 1.56
CA ALA A 90 -14.43 10.42 2.04
C ALA A 90 -14.61 10.61 3.56
N LEU A 91 -13.55 10.39 4.34
CA LEU A 91 -13.53 10.60 5.80
C LEU A 91 -13.76 12.08 6.14
N ASN A 92 -13.04 12.99 5.48
CA ASN A 92 -13.16 14.43 5.70
C ASN A 92 -14.58 14.93 5.40
N LYS A 93 -15.14 14.55 4.24
CA LYS A 93 -16.52 14.90 3.88
C LYS A 93 -17.53 14.41 4.92
N LYS A 94 -17.36 13.19 5.43
CA LYS A 94 -18.24 12.63 6.45
C LYS A 94 -18.11 13.32 7.80
N ALA A 95 -16.91 13.78 8.16
CA ALA A 95 -16.69 14.54 9.39
C ALA A 95 -17.41 15.91 9.33
N GLU A 96 -17.36 16.58 8.18
CA GLU A 96 -18.09 17.83 7.93
C GLU A 96 -19.62 17.64 8.06
N GLU A 97 -20.17 16.56 7.50
CA GLU A 97 -21.60 16.23 7.58
C GLU A 97 -22.09 15.96 9.03
N ARG A 98 -21.22 15.53 9.93
CA ARG A 98 -21.56 15.27 11.35
C ARG A 98 -21.39 16.49 12.26
N GLY A 99 -20.63 17.48 11.82
CA GLY A 99 -20.36 18.71 12.56
C GLY A 99 -21.40 19.81 12.35
N ASN A 100 -22.40 19.57 11.50
CA ASN A 100 -23.50 20.48 11.14
C ASN A 100 -24.85 19.89 11.60
#